data_AF-A0A2T7N7A1-F1
#
_entry.id   AF-A0A2T7N7A1-F1
#
_cell.length_a   1.000
_cell.length_b   1.000
_cell.length_c   1.000
_cell.angle_alpha   90.00
_cell.angle_beta   90.00
_cell.angle_gamma   90.00
#
_symmetry.space_group_name_H-M   'P 1'
#
loop_
_entity.id
_entity.type
_entity.pdbx_description
1 polymer ?
#
loop_
_entity_poly.entity_id
_entity_poly.type
_entity_poly.pdbx_seq_one_letter_code
_entity_poly.pdbx_strand_id
1 'polypeptide(L)'
;MTRKLTVSIILTVIAALAVSITGFAVTPTPQGFDKYIVYMAAGRYNADVAPVEGDLSMWYHKDVMGRSDEEIAEVHAEADAYFEKQFGPNLPSAMPFAFDPREEYRAYVSSGEEVPSEGWVVRDGGFMVMLMEDTVLYGEYGGEQGKFVPAGSMLVYGDYNIDRTPSGKDPMIIHYHSAAPIMMHPYEPGFKIDCTIISEEFGIGRAQGFSSPLIVDGMTQVNIRTVLTFPAYGPSIQH
;
A
#
# COMPACT_ATOMS: atom_id res chain seq x y z
N MET A 1 -19.74 -77.27 37.34
CA MET A 1 -19.65 -76.05 38.19
C MET A 1 -18.92 -74.99 37.38
N THR A 2 -19.69 -74.14 36.73
CA THR A 2 -19.26 -73.10 35.77
C THR A 2 -18.75 -71.88 36.54
N ARG A 3 -17.52 -71.45 36.29
CA ARG A 3 -17.03 -70.13 36.74
C ARG A 3 -16.49 -69.38 35.53
N LYS A 4 -17.24 -68.35 35.12
CA LYS A 4 -16.90 -67.38 34.09
C LYS A 4 -16.04 -66.25 34.68
N LEU A 5 -15.53 -65.40 33.77
CA LEU A 5 -15.06 -64.02 33.96
C LEU A 5 -13.63 -63.90 34.55
N THR A 6 -12.70 -63.08 34.04
CA THR A 6 -12.83 -61.87 33.21
C THR A 6 -11.50 -61.63 32.48
N VAL A 7 -11.56 -61.29 31.19
CA VAL A 7 -10.44 -60.72 30.44
C VAL A 7 -10.45 -59.21 30.68
N SER A 8 -9.39 -58.68 31.31
CA SER A 8 -9.14 -57.23 31.41
C SER A 8 -8.08 -56.85 30.38
N ILE A 9 -8.53 -56.37 29.21
CA ILE A 9 -7.68 -55.64 28.28
C ILE A 9 -7.71 -54.18 28.73
N ILE A 10 -6.65 -53.72 29.38
CA ILE A 10 -6.40 -52.29 29.58
C ILE A 10 -5.81 -51.77 28.27
N LEU A 11 -6.67 -51.18 27.43
CA LEU A 11 -6.24 -50.46 26.24
C LEU A 11 -6.01 -48.99 26.64
N THR A 12 -4.77 -48.67 27.02
CA THR A 12 -4.38 -47.28 27.28
C THR A 12 -4.21 -46.57 25.94
N VAL A 13 -5.27 -45.93 25.44
CA VAL A 13 -5.18 -45.01 24.31
C VAL A 13 -4.54 -43.71 24.82
N ILE A 14 -3.23 -43.57 24.63
CA ILE A 14 -2.56 -42.27 24.75
C ILE A 14 -2.98 -41.46 23.52
N ALA A 15 -4.05 -40.69 23.67
CA ALA A 15 -4.37 -39.63 22.72
C ALA A 15 -3.31 -38.54 22.87
N ALA A 16 -2.27 -38.59 22.03
CA ALA A 16 -1.39 -37.47 21.84
C ALA A 16 -2.22 -36.34 21.20
N LEU A 17 -2.67 -35.41 22.02
CA LEU A 17 -3.12 -34.10 21.57
C LEU A 17 -1.93 -33.41 20.91
N ALA A 18 -1.78 -33.63 19.61
CA ALA A 18 -1.02 -32.72 18.77
C ALA A 18 -1.79 -31.41 18.79
N VAL A 19 -1.43 -30.53 19.72
CA VAL A 19 -1.74 -29.12 19.61
C VAL A 19 -0.94 -28.66 18.40
N SER A 20 -1.59 -28.66 17.23
CA SER A 20 -1.12 -27.88 16.09
C SER A 20 -1.15 -26.44 16.55
N ILE A 21 -0.04 -25.95 17.08
CA ILE A 21 0.19 -24.52 17.21
C ILE A 21 0.23 -24.05 15.76
N THR A 22 -0.90 -23.56 15.26
CA THR A 22 -0.97 -22.79 14.02
C THR A 22 -0.30 -21.46 14.32
N GLY A 23 1.02 -21.49 14.52
CA GLY A 23 1.83 -20.29 14.43
C GLY A 23 1.75 -19.84 12.98
N PHE A 24 1.23 -18.65 12.75
CA PHE A 24 1.23 -18.06 11.43
C PHE A 24 2.69 -18.00 10.94
N ALA A 25 2.92 -18.48 9.71
CA ALA A 25 4.27 -18.53 9.17
C ALA A 25 4.78 -17.10 8.94
N VAL A 26 5.80 -16.68 9.70
CA VAL A 26 6.50 -15.42 9.46
C VAL A 26 7.31 -15.54 8.18
N THR A 27 7.04 -14.65 7.22
CA THR A 27 7.78 -14.65 5.96
C THR A 27 9.14 -13.98 6.18
N PRO A 28 10.27 -14.66 5.91
CA PRO A 28 11.59 -14.07 6.13
C PRO A 28 11.85 -12.90 5.17
N THR A 29 12.64 -11.92 5.62
CA THR A 29 13.12 -10.86 4.73
C THR A 29 14.11 -11.44 3.71
N PRO A 30 13.97 -11.16 2.40
CA PRO A 30 14.91 -11.58 1.38
C PRO A 30 16.31 -11.01 1.63
N GLN A 31 17.34 -11.77 1.26
CA GLN A 31 18.72 -11.32 1.40
C GLN A 31 18.93 -10.00 0.64
N GLY A 32 19.59 -9.05 1.30
CA GLY A 32 19.88 -7.74 0.73
C GLY A 32 18.80 -6.68 0.97
N PHE A 33 17.73 -7.03 1.67
CA PHE A 33 16.73 -6.10 2.17
C PHE A 33 16.63 -6.20 3.70
N ASP A 34 16.28 -5.08 4.32
CA ASP A 34 15.96 -4.98 5.75
C ASP A 34 14.47 -5.23 5.98
N LYS A 35 13.64 -4.79 5.03
CA LYS A 35 12.18 -4.98 5.06
C LYS A 35 11.61 -5.09 3.66
N TYR A 36 10.59 -5.92 3.49
CA TYR A 36 9.65 -5.74 2.39
C TYR A 36 8.20 -5.94 2.86
N ILE A 37 7.29 -5.24 2.20
CA ILE A 37 5.85 -5.27 2.49
C ILE A 37 5.11 -5.42 1.17
N VAL A 38 4.09 -6.28 1.12
CA VAL A 38 3.29 -6.50 -0.09
C VAL A 38 1.86 -6.06 0.16
N TYR A 39 1.43 -5.09 -0.64
CA TYR A 39 0.06 -4.60 -0.67
C TYR A 39 -0.70 -5.21 -1.83
N MET A 40 -1.96 -5.54 -1.57
CA MET A 40 -2.91 -5.93 -2.60
C MET A 40 -4.24 -5.24 -2.35
N ALA A 41 -4.85 -4.72 -3.40
CA ALA A 41 -6.25 -4.33 -3.41
C ALA A 41 -7.00 -5.21 -4.41
N ALA A 42 -8.17 -5.67 -3.99
CA ALA A 42 -9.05 -6.55 -4.76
C ALA A 42 -10.54 -6.27 -4.47
N GLY A 43 -10.84 -5.12 -3.87
CA GLY A 43 -12.19 -4.72 -3.53
C GLY A 43 -13.07 -4.56 -4.77
N ARG A 44 -14.37 -4.82 -4.57
CA ARG A 44 -15.38 -4.72 -5.61
C ARG A 44 -16.59 -3.95 -5.08
N TYR A 45 -16.90 -2.83 -5.71
CA TYR A 45 -17.92 -1.91 -5.21
C TYR A 45 -18.68 -1.22 -6.34
N ASN A 46 -19.86 -0.68 -6.01
CA ASN A 46 -20.62 0.15 -6.92
C ASN A 46 -20.13 1.60 -6.77
N ALA A 47 -19.47 2.14 -7.81
CA ALA A 47 -18.96 3.50 -7.81
C ALA A 47 -20.06 4.57 -7.79
N ASP A 48 -21.30 4.23 -8.19
CA ASP A 48 -22.45 5.13 -8.13
C ASP A 48 -22.98 5.31 -6.69
N VAL A 49 -22.56 4.44 -5.77
CA VAL A 49 -22.88 4.55 -4.35
C VAL A 49 -21.74 5.29 -3.67
N ALA A 50 -22.05 6.43 -3.05
CA ALA A 50 -21.06 7.17 -2.28
C ALA A 50 -20.48 6.32 -1.14
N PRO A 51 -19.18 6.45 -0.82
CA PRO A 51 -18.59 5.83 0.36
C PRO A 51 -19.25 6.36 1.64
N VAL A 52 -19.27 5.53 2.68
CA VAL A 52 -19.93 5.89 3.95
C VAL A 52 -19.16 6.97 4.71
N GLU A 53 -17.87 7.07 4.41
CA GLU A 53 -16.91 8.05 4.91
C GLU A 53 -17.17 9.46 4.34
N GLY A 54 -17.97 9.59 3.27
CA GLY A 54 -18.28 10.88 2.66
C GLY A 54 -17.13 11.44 1.83
N ASP A 55 -16.63 12.63 2.18
CA ASP A 55 -15.45 13.21 1.53
C ASP A 55 -14.20 12.44 1.95
N LEU A 56 -13.79 11.48 1.12
CA LEU A 56 -12.66 10.60 1.38
C LEU A 56 -11.38 11.37 1.72
N SER A 57 -11.15 12.52 1.07
CA SER A 57 -9.93 13.29 1.29
C SER A 57 -9.91 13.89 2.70
N MET A 58 -11.03 14.49 3.12
CA MET A 58 -11.15 15.06 4.45
C MET A 58 -11.23 14.00 5.54
N TRP A 59 -11.92 12.89 5.27
CA TRP A 59 -11.91 11.72 6.16
C TRP A 59 -10.49 11.21 6.40
N TYR A 60 -9.68 11.06 5.36
CA TYR A 60 -8.29 10.63 5.51
C TYR A 60 -7.48 11.63 6.34
N HIS A 61 -7.53 12.91 6.00
CA HIS A 61 -6.73 13.90 6.72
C HIS A 61 -7.18 14.08 8.19
N LYS A 62 -8.48 14.22 8.45
CA LYS A 62 -9.01 14.55 9.78
C LYS A 62 -9.25 13.32 10.65
N ASP A 63 -9.89 12.29 10.11
CA ASP A 63 -10.34 11.16 10.92
C ASP A 63 -9.27 10.06 10.99
N VAL A 64 -8.54 9.82 9.90
CA VAL A 64 -7.47 8.80 9.86
C VAL A 64 -6.16 9.34 10.40
N MET A 65 -5.73 10.51 9.90
CA MET A 65 -4.44 11.09 10.26
C MET A 65 -4.52 12.06 11.45
N GLY A 66 -5.73 12.46 11.87
CA GLY A 66 -5.91 13.36 13.02
C GLY A 66 -5.46 14.80 12.77
N ARG A 67 -5.28 15.20 11.51
CA ARG A 67 -4.70 16.50 11.15
C ARG A 67 -5.68 17.65 11.37
N SER A 68 -5.16 18.77 11.85
CA SER A 68 -5.86 20.06 11.87
C SER A 68 -5.92 20.68 10.46
N ASP A 69 -6.74 21.71 10.27
CA ASP A 69 -6.81 22.42 8.99
C ASP A 69 -5.48 23.09 8.63
N GLU A 70 -4.74 23.57 9.64
CA GLU A 70 -3.40 24.13 9.48
C GLU A 70 -2.39 23.06 9.02
N GLU A 71 -2.38 21.89 9.66
CA GLU A 71 -1.50 20.78 9.27
C GLU A 71 -1.82 20.27 7.85
N ILE A 72 -3.11 20.26 7.46
CA ILE A 72 -3.51 19.92 6.08
C ILE A 72 -2.93 20.95 5.10
N ALA A 73 -3.03 22.24 5.42
CA ALA A 73 -2.49 23.30 4.57
C ALA A 73 -0.95 23.26 4.47
N GLU A 74 -0.26 22.89 5.56
CA GLU A 74 1.18 22.70 5.58
C GLU A 74 1.61 21.53 4.67
N VAL A 75 0.99 20.36 4.82
CA VAL A 75 1.29 19.18 3.97
C VAL A 75 0.94 19.46 2.50
N HIS A 76 -0.11 20.25 2.25
CA HIS A 76 -0.44 20.69 0.89
C HIS A 76 0.69 21.54 0.29
N ALA A 77 1.17 22.55 1.04
CA ALA A 77 2.27 23.40 0.59
C ALA A 77 3.57 22.61 0.38
N GLU A 78 3.84 21.61 1.22
CA GLU A 78 4.96 20.68 1.01
C GLU A 78 4.82 19.87 -0.28
N ALA A 79 3.63 19.37 -0.58
CA ALA A 79 3.35 18.63 -1.81
C ALA A 79 3.60 19.50 -3.05
N ASP A 80 3.07 20.74 -3.07
CA ASP A 80 3.28 21.69 -4.16
C ASP A 80 4.78 22.01 -4.34
N ALA A 81 5.49 22.29 -3.25
CA ALA A 81 6.93 22.55 -3.28
C ALA A 81 7.73 21.33 -3.76
N TYR A 82 7.34 20.12 -3.35
CA TYR A 82 7.94 18.89 -3.81
C TYR A 82 7.73 18.70 -5.32
N PHE A 83 6.51 18.88 -5.81
CA PHE A 83 6.20 18.70 -7.22
C PHE A 83 6.94 19.72 -8.09
N GLU A 84 6.99 20.99 -7.69
CA GLU A 84 7.77 22.02 -8.41
C GLU A 84 9.25 21.65 -8.48
N LYS A 85 9.85 21.22 -7.37
CA LYS A 85 11.26 20.81 -7.32
C LYS A 85 11.52 19.56 -8.18
N GLN A 86 10.70 18.53 -8.01
CA GLN A 86 10.93 17.22 -8.62
C GLN A 86 10.60 17.19 -10.11
N PHE A 87 9.52 17.86 -10.52
CA PHE A 87 8.94 17.76 -11.86
C PHE A 87 8.92 19.10 -12.62
N GLY A 88 9.40 20.18 -12.01
CA GLY A 88 9.55 21.48 -12.63
C GLY A 88 8.35 22.42 -12.42
N PRO A 89 8.48 23.67 -12.89
CA PRO A 89 7.48 24.72 -12.67
C PRO A 89 6.23 24.54 -13.54
N ASN A 90 5.20 25.34 -13.23
CA ASN A 90 3.91 25.43 -13.95
C ASN A 90 3.01 24.19 -13.84
N LEU A 91 3.20 23.38 -12.80
CA LEU A 91 2.21 22.37 -12.43
C LEU A 91 0.99 23.04 -11.81
N PRO A 92 -0.22 22.47 -11.99
CA PRO A 92 -1.37 22.90 -11.21
C PRO A 92 -1.09 22.63 -9.73
N SER A 93 -1.71 23.43 -8.86
CA SER A 93 -1.70 23.15 -7.41
C SER A 93 -2.31 21.77 -7.15
N ALA A 94 -1.73 21.04 -6.21
CA ALA A 94 -2.14 19.70 -5.89
C ALA A 94 -3.58 19.69 -5.34
N MET A 95 -4.30 18.61 -5.62
CA MET A 95 -5.63 18.37 -5.08
C MET A 95 -5.56 17.26 -4.04
N PRO A 96 -6.32 17.35 -2.94
CA PRO A 96 -6.33 16.31 -1.93
C PRO A 96 -7.04 15.07 -2.48
N PHE A 97 -6.60 13.88 -2.05
CA PHE A 97 -7.19 12.61 -2.43
C PHE A 97 -7.07 11.59 -1.30
N ALA A 98 -7.91 10.57 -1.36
CA ALA A 98 -7.74 9.35 -0.59
C ALA A 98 -8.38 8.18 -1.33
N PHE A 99 -7.86 6.98 -1.07
CA PHE A 99 -8.41 5.75 -1.60
C PHE A 99 -9.72 5.41 -0.91
N ASP A 100 -10.65 4.84 -1.66
CA ASP A 100 -11.93 4.39 -1.12
C ASP A 100 -11.71 3.13 -0.26
N PRO A 101 -12.17 3.07 1.00
CA PRO A 101 -11.99 1.88 1.83
C PRO A 101 -12.54 0.59 1.21
N ARG A 102 -13.53 0.69 0.32
CA ARG A 102 -14.13 -0.44 -0.40
C ARG A 102 -13.21 -1.03 -1.47
N GLU A 103 -12.08 -0.39 -1.77
CA GLU A 103 -11.02 -0.97 -2.60
C GLU A 103 -10.29 -2.13 -1.90
N GLU A 104 -10.48 -2.30 -0.59
CA GLU A 104 -9.89 -3.37 0.22
C GLU A 104 -8.37 -3.41 0.08
N TYR A 105 -7.74 -2.24 0.12
CA TYR A 105 -6.29 -2.12 0.02
C TYR A 105 -5.63 -2.56 1.33
N ARG A 106 -4.85 -3.63 1.27
CA ARG A 106 -4.36 -4.34 2.46
C ARG A 106 -2.91 -4.77 2.31
N ALA A 107 -2.18 -4.72 3.42
CA ALA A 107 -0.89 -5.36 3.54
C ALA A 107 -1.10 -6.81 3.98
N TYR A 108 -0.73 -7.75 3.11
CA TYR A 108 -0.86 -9.20 3.38
C TYR A 108 0.46 -9.84 3.77
N VAL A 109 1.57 -9.17 3.49
CA VAL A 109 2.91 -9.62 3.88
C VAL A 109 3.67 -8.43 4.41
N SER A 110 4.27 -8.58 5.59
CA SER A 110 5.30 -7.71 6.15
C SER A 110 6.42 -8.62 6.64
N SER A 111 7.60 -8.52 6.04
CA SER A 111 8.67 -9.48 6.30
C SER A 111 9.16 -9.43 7.75
N GLY A 112 9.42 -10.59 8.33
CA GLY A 112 9.75 -10.71 9.74
C GLY A 112 8.57 -10.45 10.69
N GLU A 113 7.37 -10.24 10.17
CA GLU A 113 6.16 -10.03 10.98
C GLU A 113 5.07 -11.05 10.69
N GLU A 114 4.24 -11.25 11.71
CA GLU A 114 3.01 -12.00 11.61
C GLU A 114 1.89 -11.05 11.18
N VAL A 115 1.49 -11.17 9.91
CA VAL A 115 0.32 -10.48 9.36
C VAL A 115 -0.84 -11.46 9.35
N PRO A 116 -2.02 -11.11 9.89
CA PRO A 116 -3.16 -12.00 9.90
C PRO A 116 -3.69 -12.21 8.46
N SER A 117 -4.45 -13.28 8.23
CA SER A 117 -4.90 -13.67 6.89
C SER A 117 -5.78 -12.61 6.20
N GLU A 118 -6.52 -11.85 6.97
CA GLU A 118 -7.32 -10.71 6.52
C GLU A 118 -6.47 -9.50 6.13
N GLY A 119 -5.17 -9.50 6.42
CA GLY A 119 -4.25 -8.40 6.18
C GLY A 119 -4.49 -7.19 7.08
N TRP A 120 -3.51 -6.29 7.10
CA TRP A 120 -3.66 -4.97 7.71
C TRP A 120 -4.28 -4.00 6.71
N VAL A 121 -5.27 -3.23 7.15
CA VAL A 121 -5.90 -2.20 6.30
C VAL A 121 -4.87 -1.11 6.01
N VAL A 122 -4.72 -0.76 4.73
CA VAL A 122 -3.87 0.36 4.28
C VAL A 122 -4.77 1.50 3.88
N ARG A 123 -4.74 2.59 4.66
CA ARG A 123 -5.42 3.85 4.34
C ARG A 123 -4.43 4.73 3.60
N ASP A 124 -4.69 4.96 2.32
CA ASP A 124 -3.82 5.68 1.40
C ASP A 124 -4.46 7.02 1.04
N GLY A 125 -3.71 8.11 1.22
CA GLY A 125 -4.18 9.45 0.89
C GLY A 125 -3.09 10.51 1.01
N GLY A 126 -3.43 11.71 0.54
CA GLY A 126 -2.52 12.85 0.49
C GLY A 126 -2.94 13.83 -0.59
N PHE A 127 -1.96 14.30 -1.37
CA PHE A 127 -2.14 15.27 -2.44
C PHE A 127 -1.61 14.73 -3.77
N MET A 128 -2.32 15.06 -4.84
CA MET A 128 -1.96 14.64 -6.19
C MET A 128 -2.09 15.76 -7.21
N VAL A 129 -1.29 15.66 -8.27
CA VAL A 129 -1.48 16.43 -9.49
C VAL A 129 -1.91 15.47 -10.59
N MET A 130 -3.02 15.77 -11.27
CA MET A 130 -3.43 15.09 -12.49
C MET A 130 -3.09 15.95 -13.70
N LEU A 131 -2.25 15.43 -14.59
CA LEU A 131 -1.89 16.11 -15.83
C LEU A 131 -3.01 15.92 -16.85
N MET A 132 -3.76 16.99 -17.13
CA MET A 132 -4.92 16.92 -18.04
C MET A 132 -4.52 16.97 -19.52
N GLU A 133 -3.29 17.38 -19.81
CA GLU A 133 -2.75 17.54 -21.16
C GLU A 133 -1.35 16.92 -21.23
N ASP A 134 -0.94 16.54 -22.44
CA ASP A 134 0.43 16.11 -22.72
C ASP A 134 1.41 17.19 -22.28
N THR A 135 2.34 16.84 -21.39
CA THR A 135 3.20 17.80 -20.70
C THR A 135 4.66 17.37 -20.79
N VAL A 136 5.58 18.35 -20.78
CA VAL A 136 7.00 18.09 -20.57
C VAL A 136 7.34 18.46 -19.13
N LEU A 137 7.73 17.45 -18.34
CA LEU A 137 8.18 17.64 -16.96
C LEU A 137 9.69 17.89 -16.93
N TYR A 138 10.11 18.81 -16.07
CA TYR A 138 11.50 19.19 -15.82
C TYR A 138 11.89 18.76 -14.39
N GLY A 139 12.61 19.61 -13.66
CA GLY A 139 13.06 19.34 -12.30
C GLY A 139 14.10 18.24 -12.23
N GLU A 140 14.22 17.61 -11.06
CA GLU A 140 15.13 16.48 -10.84
C GLU A 140 14.77 15.25 -11.70
N TYR A 141 13.48 15.06 -12.02
CA TYR A 141 13.02 13.98 -12.89
C TYR A 141 13.42 14.18 -14.36
N GLY A 142 13.09 15.34 -14.92
CA GLY A 142 13.25 15.65 -16.34
C GLY A 142 14.62 16.23 -16.72
N GLY A 143 15.31 16.85 -15.77
CA GLY A 143 16.52 17.63 -16.01
C GLY A 143 16.28 18.83 -16.92
N GLU A 144 17.36 19.41 -17.45
CA GLU A 144 17.29 20.57 -18.36
C GLU A 144 16.58 20.26 -19.68
N GLN A 145 16.67 19.02 -20.16
CA GLN A 145 16.08 18.61 -21.44
C GLN A 145 14.57 18.37 -21.34
N GLY A 146 14.05 18.20 -20.12
CA GLY A 146 12.69 17.78 -19.88
C GLY A 146 12.40 16.34 -20.34
N LYS A 147 11.29 15.79 -19.86
CA LYS A 147 10.77 14.48 -20.26
C LYS A 147 9.29 14.60 -20.58
N PHE A 148 8.91 14.12 -21.75
CA PHE A 148 7.52 14.02 -22.14
C PHE A 148 6.76 13.05 -21.24
N VAL A 149 5.56 13.45 -20.84
CA VAL A 149 4.61 12.68 -20.04
C VAL A 149 3.21 12.87 -20.62
N PRO A 150 2.48 11.79 -20.93
CA PRO A 150 1.17 11.92 -21.56
C PRO A 150 0.10 12.44 -20.59
N ALA A 151 -0.96 13.02 -21.16
CA ALA A 151 -2.18 13.33 -20.44
C ALA A 151 -2.73 12.10 -19.68
N GLY A 152 -3.36 12.35 -18.54
CA GLY A 152 -3.85 11.33 -17.61
C GLY A 152 -2.79 10.80 -16.63
N SER A 153 -1.55 11.26 -16.73
CA SER A 153 -0.51 10.91 -15.76
C SER A 153 -0.73 11.62 -14.42
N MET A 154 -0.30 10.98 -13.33
CA MET A 154 -0.49 11.49 -11.97
C MET A 154 0.84 11.62 -11.23
N LEU A 155 0.95 12.64 -10.39
CA LEU A 155 2.03 12.82 -9.41
C LEU A 155 1.38 12.75 -8.02
N VAL A 156 1.99 12.05 -7.07
CA VAL A 156 1.42 11.84 -5.74
C VAL A 156 2.43 12.16 -4.64
N TYR A 157 1.92 12.67 -3.52
CA TYR A 157 2.65 12.99 -2.29
C TYR A 157 1.70 12.74 -1.12
N GLY A 158 2.04 11.83 -0.21
CA GLY A 158 1.09 11.41 0.81
C GLY A 158 1.66 10.38 1.77
N ASP A 159 0.79 9.70 2.50
CA ASP A 159 1.22 8.70 3.48
C ASP A 159 0.34 7.46 3.43
N TYR A 160 0.97 6.30 3.63
CA TYR A 160 0.26 5.09 4.00
C TYR A 160 0.06 5.09 5.52
N ASN A 161 -1.18 5.00 5.98
CA ASN A 161 -1.54 4.69 7.36
C ASN A 161 -1.98 3.22 7.43
N ILE A 162 -1.11 2.37 7.96
CA ILE A 162 -1.28 0.91 7.96
C ILE A 162 -1.76 0.46 9.34
N ASP A 163 -2.96 -0.12 9.38
CA ASP A 163 -3.61 -0.54 10.61
C ASP A 163 -3.06 -1.85 11.16
N ARG A 164 -2.11 -1.74 12.10
CA ARG A 164 -1.54 -2.88 12.82
C ARG A 164 -2.23 -3.15 14.16
N THR A 165 -3.33 -2.46 14.46
CA THR A 165 -4.02 -2.61 15.75
C THR A 165 -4.55 -4.04 16.01
N PRO A 166 -4.97 -4.84 15.00
CA PRO A 166 -5.31 -6.25 15.23
C PRO A 166 -4.12 -7.08 15.76
N SER A 167 -2.89 -6.64 15.47
CA SER A 167 -1.65 -7.23 15.99
C SER A 167 -1.18 -6.59 17.30
N GLY A 168 -1.99 -5.72 17.92
CA GLY A 168 -1.69 -5.01 19.16
C GLY A 168 -0.60 -3.94 19.04
N LYS A 169 -0.33 -3.46 17.82
CA LYS A 169 0.68 -2.43 17.53
C LYS A 169 0.03 -1.12 17.09
N ASP A 170 0.73 -0.02 17.30
CA ASP A 170 0.34 1.27 16.75
C ASP A 170 0.35 1.25 15.21
N PRO A 171 -0.49 2.06 14.54
CA PRO A 171 -0.47 2.19 13.10
C PRO A 171 0.94 2.53 12.59
N MET A 172 1.34 1.92 11.47
CA MET A 172 2.59 2.28 10.80
C MET A 172 2.29 3.39 9.80
N ILE A 173 3.05 4.49 9.88
CA ILE A 173 3.01 5.56 8.89
C ILE A 173 4.22 5.42 7.95
N ILE A 174 3.97 5.41 6.65
CA ILE A 174 5.02 5.44 5.62
C ILE A 174 4.71 6.60 4.67
N HIS A 175 5.53 7.63 4.72
CA HIS A 175 5.45 8.73 3.78
C HIS A 175 5.87 8.27 2.38
N TYR A 176 5.21 8.76 1.34
CA TYR A 176 5.57 8.50 -0.04
C TYR A 176 5.50 9.76 -0.89
N HIS A 177 6.34 9.78 -1.92
CA HIS A 177 6.33 10.81 -2.94
C HIS A 177 6.76 10.23 -4.29
N SER A 178 6.09 10.66 -5.36
CA SER A 178 6.35 10.19 -6.72
C SER A 178 7.81 10.41 -7.09
N ALA A 179 8.51 9.33 -7.43
CA ALA A 179 9.86 9.44 -7.98
C ALA A 179 9.86 9.48 -9.51
N ALA A 180 8.81 8.91 -10.11
CA ALA A 180 8.43 9.11 -11.49
C ALA A 180 6.90 9.32 -11.55
N PRO A 181 6.37 9.92 -12.63
CA PRO A 181 4.94 10.03 -12.82
C PRO A 181 4.29 8.64 -12.89
N ILE A 182 3.12 8.52 -12.27
CA ILE A 182 2.24 7.37 -12.44
C ILE A 182 1.61 7.49 -13.83
N MET A 183 2.06 6.64 -14.74
CA MET A 183 1.66 6.69 -16.15
C MET A 183 0.86 5.43 -16.50
N MET A 184 -0.10 5.63 -17.40
CA MET A 184 -0.82 4.51 -18.02
C MET A 184 0.16 3.68 -18.86
N HIS A 185 0.09 2.35 -18.75
CA HIS A 185 0.93 1.48 -19.54
C HIS A 185 0.50 1.54 -21.02
N PRO A 186 1.44 1.71 -21.97
CA PRO A 186 1.09 1.97 -23.37
C PRO A 186 0.46 0.78 -24.10
N TYR A 187 0.61 -0.43 -23.57
CA TYR A 187 0.15 -1.67 -24.22
C TYR A 187 -0.85 -2.47 -23.39
N GLU A 188 -1.06 -2.10 -22.12
CA GLU A 188 -1.92 -2.85 -21.20
C GLU A 188 -2.74 -1.87 -20.37
N PRO A 189 -4.03 -2.15 -20.10
CA PRO A 189 -4.82 -1.31 -19.22
C PRO A 189 -4.22 -1.28 -17.81
N GLY A 190 -3.92 -0.08 -17.32
CA GLY A 190 -3.46 0.13 -15.94
C GLY A 190 -2.33 1.12 -15.82
N PHE A 191 -1.93 1.38 -14.57
CA PHE A 191 -0.97 2.39 -14.18
C PHE A 191 0.24 1.75 -13.50
N LYS A 192 1.43 2.20 -13.87
CA LYS A 192 2.66 1.86 -13.14
C LYS A 192 2.83 2.82 -11.96
N ILE A 193 3.05 2.26 -10.77
CA ILE A 193 3.34 2.99 -9.53
C ILE A 193 4.84 2.91 -9.26
N ASP A 194 5.46 4.06 -8.95
CA ASP A 194 6.89 4.14 -8.66
C ASP A 194 7.22 5.34 -7.75
N CYS A 195 7.21 5.11 -6.44
CA CYS A 195 7.39 6.15 -5.42
C CYS A 195 8.65 5.89 -4.59
N THR A 196 9.30 6.96 -4.16
CA THR A 196 10.19 6.91 -3.00
C THR A 196 9.33 6.87 -1.75
N ILE A 197 9.73 6.08 -0.76
CA ILE A 197 9.03 5.96 0.51
C ILE A 197 9.98 6.18 1.68
N ILE A 198 9.46 6.72 2.78
CA ILE A 198 10.22 7.05 3.98
C ILE A 198 9.44 6.50 5.18
N SER A 199 10.10 5.66 5.96
CA SER A 199 9.57 5.08 7.19
C SER A 199 10.50 5.42 8.35
N GLU A 200 9.95 5.83 9.48
CA GLU A 200 10.74 6.01 10.71
C GLU A 200 11.35 4.67 11.19
N GLU A 201 10.65 3.57 10.97
CA GLU A 201 11.07 2.23 11.41
C GLU A 201 12.14 1.62 10.49
N PHE A 202 12.06 1.86 9.17
CA PHE A 202 12.86 1.14 8.17
C PHE A 202 13.74 2.03 7.28
N GLY A 203 13.68 3.36 7.47
CA GLY A 203 14.43 4.32 6.65
C GLY A 203 13.82 4.55 5.27
N ILE A 204 14.69 4.83 4.29
CA ILE A 204 14.29 5.18 2.91
C ILE A 204 14.18 3.92 2.05
N GLY A 205 13.06 3.80 1.34
CA GLY A 205 12.73 2.66 0.50
C GLY A 205 12.20 3.03 -0.88
N ARG A 206 11.63 2.03 -1.55
CA ARG A 206 10.92 2.16 -2.83
C ARG A 206 9.57 1.45 -2.77
N ALA A 207 8.51 2.09 -3.26
CA ALA A 207 7.23 1.45 -3.54
C ALA A 207 7.06 1.30 -5.05
N GLN A 208 6.88 0.08 -5.53
CA GLN A 208 6.68 -0.20 -6.95
C GLN A 208 5.47 -1.10 -7.13
N GLY A 209 4.67 -0.82 -8.16
CA GLY A 209 3.44 -1.55 -8.33
C GLY A 209 2.74 -1.32 -9.65
N PHE A 210 1.58 -1.95 -9.74
CA PHE A 210 0.68 -1.85 -10.88
C PHE A 210 -0.76 -1.81 -10.40
N SER A 211 -1.56 -0.94 -11.02
CA SER A 211 -3.00 -0.80 -10.78
C SER A 211 -3.76 -1.00 -12.09
N SER A 212 -4.69 -1.94 -12.16
CA SER A 212 -5.52 -2.20 -13.34
C SER A 212 -6.99 -2.35 -12.93
N PRO A 213 -7.67 -1.24 -12.61
CA PRO A 213 -9.09 -1.28 -12.30
C PRO A 213 -9.88 -1.69 -13.54
N LEU A 214 -10.94 -2.48 -13.34
CA LEU A 214 -11.82 -2.99 -14.38
C LEU A 214 -13.27 -2.81 -13.97
N ILE A 215 -14.18 -2.71 -14.94
CA ILE A 215 -15.62 -2.83 -14.68
C ILE A 215 -16.04 -4.27 -14.96
N VAL A 216 -16.59 -4.94 -13.95
CA VAL A 216 -17.07 -6.33 -14.03
C VAL A 216 -18.50 -6.38 -13.51
N ASP A 217 -19.44 -6.80 -14.35
CA ASP A 217 -20.89 -6.82 -14.06
C ASP A 217 -21.44 -5.49 -13.50
N GLY A 218 -20.99 -4.36 -14.06
CA GLY A 218 -21.40 -3.02 -13.62
C GLY A 218 -20.80 -2.55 -12.29
N MET A 219 -19.91 -3.33 -11.69
CA MET A 219 -19.19 -2.97 -10.48
C MET A 219 -17.74 -2.62 -10.81
N THR A 220 -17.18 -1.65 -10.10
CA THR A 220 -15.74 -1.40 -10.12
C THR A 220 -15.03 -2.53 -9.39
N GLN A 221 -14.08 -3.16 -10.06
CA GLN A 221 -13.14 -4.13 -9.50
C GLN A 221 -11.76 -3.49 -9.48
N VAL A 222 -11.21 -3.32 -8.29
CA VAL A 222 -9.83 -2.84 -8.14
C VAL A 222 -8.87 -4.02 -8.28
N ASN A 223 -7.73 -3.79 -8.93
CA ASN A 223 -6.65 -4.77 -9.00
C ASN A 223 -5.32 -4.04 -8.83
N ILE A 224 -4.87 -3.90 -7.58
CA ILE A 224 -3.60 -3.23 -7.26
C ILE A 224 -2.65 -4.22 -6.65
N ARG A 225 -1.39 -4.21 -7.07
CA ARG A 225 -0.28 -4.92 -6.43
C ARG A 225 0.87 -3.93 -6.26
N THR A 226 1.31 -3.75 -5.02
CA THR A 226 2.42 -2.86 -4.70
C THR A 226 3.38 -3.58 -3.78
N VAL A 227 4.67 -3.48 -4.06
CA VAL A 227 5.73 -4.01 -3.20
C VAL A 227 6.54 -2.82 -2.70
N LEU A 228 6.70 -2.75 -1.38
CA LEU A 228 7.56 -1.79 -0.71
C LEU A 228 8.82 -2.52 -0.28
N THR A 229 9.98 -1.96 -0.58
CA THR A 229 11.28 -2.50 -0.19
C THR A 229 12.13 -1.47 0.53
N PHE A 230 12.82 -1.91 1.58
CA PHE A 230 13.79 -1.14 2.35
C PHE A 230 15.08 -1.97 2.49
N PRO A 231 16.26 -1.42 2.15
CA PRO A 231 16.45 -0.15 1.42
C PRO A 231 15.81 -0.18 0.02
N ALA A 232 15.77 0.97 -0.64
CA ALA A 232 15.15 1.14 -1.95
C ALA A 232 15.67 0.17 -3.04
N TYR A 233 16.95 -0.22 -2.95
CA TYR A 233 17.60 -1.12 -3.88
C TYR A 233 18.34 -2.22 -3.12
N GLY A 234 18.18 -3.46 -3.57
CA GLY A 234 19.01 -4.56 -3.10
C GLY A 234 20.49 -4.37 -3.47
N PRO A 235 21.40 -5.16 -2.88
CA PRO A 235 22.81 -5.11 -3.19
C PRO A 235 23.04 -5.41 -4.67
N SER A 236 24.00 -4.73 -5.29
CA SER A 236 24.45 -5.10 -6.63
C SER A 236 25.03 -6.52 -6.61
N ILE A 237 24.44 -7.43 -7.36
CA ILE A 237 24.94 -8.80 -7.52
C ILE A 237 25.69 -8.86 -8.85
N GLN A 238 26.98 -9.21 -8.81
CA GLN A 238 27.71 -9.65 -9.99
C GLN A 238 27.57 -11.17 -10.09
N HIS A 239 27.02 -11.65 -11.20
CA HIS A 239 26.96 -13.07 -11.54
C HIS A 239 28.18 -13.49 -12.36
#